data_AF-A0A955P5V7-F1
#
_entry.id   AF-A0A955P5V7-F1
#
_cell.length_a   1.000
_cell.length_b   1.000
_cell.length_c   1.000
_cell.angle_alpha   90.00
_cell.angle_beta   90.00
_cell.angle_gamma   90.00
#
_symmetry.space_group_name_H-M   'P 1'
#
loop_
_entity.id
_entity.type
_entity.pdbx_description
1 polymer ?
#
loop_
_entity_poly.entity_id
_entity_poly.type
_entity_poly.pdbx_seq_one_letter_code
_entity_poly.pdbx_strand_id
1 'polypeptide(L)'
;MMSVVRNVQSPSLPTPMIFGAAIVSILAASVLMPVASYPVVLLGLIGVVTVGCLVFQPYWLWILLLTFLPFSVELSDLLGHGTNLVLPTEACVPLVAAAILVRFLVRGKIQWARSRLHTAILVYFGVQLLSLAVSPLPVVTLKALVRTSSYLLCGYLLTNIVVERQEQAKTLFKFVLVSTSVLVVYGFYTQFVEGVSIYQDIAHPFFLNHCIYAAWVCIPLAFLLPSLSQPISGKGRVILIFGLLGMGVLLSFVR
;
A
#
# COMPACT_ATOMS: atom_id res chain seq x y z
N MET A 1 -28.28 -29.10 -8.88
CA MET A 1 -27.98 -27.77 -9.43
C MET A 1 -26.51 -27.70 -9.80
N MET A 2 -26.17 -27.95 -11.06
CA MET A 2 -24.80 -27.84 -11.57
C MET A 2 -24.45 -26.35 -11.72
N SER A 3 -23.47 -25.92 -10.94
CA SER A 3 -22.82 -24.62 -11.07
C SER A 3 -22.13 -24.58 -12.45
N VAL A 4 -22.69 -23.78 -13.37
CA VAL A 4 -22.03 -23.42 -14.62
C VAL A 4 -20.81 -22.57 -14.24
N VAL A 5 -19.65 -23.22 -14.13
CA VAL A 5 -18.35 -22.56 -14.03
C VAL A 5 -18.14 -21.85 -15.36
N ARG A 6 -18.57 -20.58 -15.44
CA ARG A 6 -18.22 -19.72 -16.56
C ARG A 6 -16.71 -19.65 -16.61
N ASN A 7 -16.14 -20.20 -17.67
CA ASN A 7 -14.74 -20.07 -18.02
C ASN A 7 -14.51 -18.61 -18.44
N VAL A 8 -14.46 -17.71 -17.45
CA VAL A 8 -14.11 -16.31 -17.67
C VAL A 8 -12.67 -16.33 -18.12
N GLN A 9 -12.44 -16.10 -19.42
CA GLN A 9 -11.11 -15.91 -20.01
C GLN A 9 -10.29 -15.05 -19.04
N SER A 10 -9.20 -15.63 -18.56
CA SER A 10 -8.27 -14.92 -17.69
C SER A 10 -7.85 -13.66 -18.44
N PRO A 11 -8.04 -12.47 -17.88
CA PRO A 11 -7.52 -11.27 -18.50
C PRO A 11 -6.04 -11.50 -18.74
N SER A 12 -5.59 -11.38 -20.00
CA SER A 12 -4.17 -11.49 -20.35
C SER A 12 -3.42 -10.53 -19.43
N LEU A 13 -2.50 -11.08 -18.63
CA LEU A 13 -1.68 -10.30 -17.72
C LEU A 13 -1.06 -9.17 -18.56
N PRO A 14 -1.10 -7.90 -18.13
CA PRO A 14 -0.23 -6.90 -18.74
C PRO A 14 1.17 -7.50 -18.72
N THR A 15 1.84 -7.50 -19.87
CA THR A 15 3.13 -8.17 -20.02
C THR A 15 4.02 -7.75 -18.86
N PRO A 16 4.62 -8.67 -18.09
CA PRO A 16 5.38 -8.38 -16.87
C PRO A 16 6.47 -7.30 -17.08
N MET A 17 6.89 -7.09 -18.33
CA MET A 17 7.75 -5.99 -18.76
C MET A 17 7.16 -4.59 -18.53
N ILE A 18 5.88 -4.33 -18.83
CA ILE A 18 5.23 -3.02 -18.64
C ILE A 18 5.13 -2.71 -17.14
N PHE A 19 4.80 -3.73 -16.35
CA PHE A 19 4.71 -3.60 -14.90
C PHE A 19 6.08 -3.39 -14.25
N GLY A 20 7.09 -4.17 -14.67
CA GLY A 20 8.47 -3.98 -14.23
C GLY A 20 9.01 -2.60 -14.61
N ALA A 21 8.75 -2.13 -15.82
CA ALA A 21 9.12 -0.79 -16.27
C ALA A 21 8.44 0.30 -15.44
N ALA A 22 7.16 0.15 -15.09
CA ALA A 22 6.46 1.07 -14.20
C ALA A 22 7.08 1.11 -12.80
N ILE A 23 7.40 -0.05 -12.21
CA ILE A 23 8.06 -0.11 -10.90
C ILE A 23 9.42 0.59 -10.95
N VAL A 24 10.25 0.24 -11.93
CA VAL A 24 11.59 0.82 -12.07
C VAL A 24 11.51 2.32 -12.33
N SER A 25 10.52 2.78 -13.11
CA SER A 25 10.34 4.21 -13.38
C SER A 25 9.90 4.97 -12.13
N ILE A 26 9.02 4.41 -11.30
CA ILE A 26 8.58 5.03 -10.04
C ILE A 26 9.71 5.02 -9.00
N LEU A 27 10.48 3.94 -8.89
CA LEU A 27 11.66 3.88 -7.99
C LEU A 27 12.76 4.84 -8.45
N ALA A 28 13.09 4.85 -9.73
CA ALA A 28 14.07 5.78 -10.29
C ALA A 28 13.59 7.22 -10.11
N ALA A 29 12.30 7.50 -10.34
CA ALA A 29 11.68 8.79 -10.06
C ALA A 29 11.84 9.21 -8.61
N SER A 30 11.47 8.36 -7.64
CA SER A 30 11.56 8.69 -6.21
C SER A 30 13.00 8.91 -5.73
N VAL A 31 13.96 8.20 -6.31
CA VAL A 31 15.39 8.35 -5.99
C VAL A 31 16.01 9.58 -6.66
N LEU A 32 15.55 9.94 -7.86
CA LEU A 32 16.06 11.11 -8.62
C LEU A 32 15.34 12.42 -8.26
N MET A 33 14.24 12.37 -7.50
CA MET A 33 13.48 13.54 -7.04
C MET A 33 14.30 14.60 -6.30
N PRO A 34 15.31 14.26 -5.47
CA PRO A 34 16.17 15.26 -4.84
C PRO A 34 17.07 16.02 -5.83
N VAL A 35 17.23 15.52 -7.06
CA VAL A 35 18.21 15.99 -8.05
C VAL A 35 17.55 16.73 -9.23
N ALA A 36 16.30 16.40 -9.57
CA ALA A 36 15.63 16.93 -10.75
C ALA A 36 14.66 18.09 -10.44
N SER A 37 14.97 19.29 -10.95
CA SER A 37 14.19 20.53 -10.78
C SER A 37 12.81 20.56 -11.48
N TYR A 38 12.23 19.41 -11.84
CA TYR A 38 11.00 19.33 -12.64
C TYR A 38 9.98 18.31 -12.08
N PRO A 39 9.36 18.60 -10.92
CA PRO A 39 8.33 17.75 -10.30
C PRO A 39 7.09 17.53 -11.18
N VAL A 40 6.81 18.48 -12.10
CA VAL A 40 5.64 18.44 -13.00
C VAL A 40 5.75 17.34 -14.06
N VAL A 41 6.95 17.10 -14.60
CA VAL A 41 7.17 16.06 -15.63
C VAL A 41 7.04 14.66 -15.01
N LEU A 42 7.49 14.53 -13.75
CA LEU A 42 7.37 13.30 -12.96
C LEU A 42 5.91 12.97 -12.63
N LEU A 43 5.16 13.98 -12.17
CA LEU A 43 3.72 13.88 -11.94
C LEU A 43 2.96 13.53 -13.23
N GLY A 44 3.39 14.06 -14.37
CA GLY A 44 2.86 13.70 -15.68
C GLY A 44 3.14 12.23 -16.05
N LEU A 45 4.34 11.73 -15.80
CA LEU A 45 4.73 10.34 -16.06
C LEU A 45 4.00 9.35 -15.14
N ILE A 46 3.92 9.66 -13.83
CA ILE A 46 3.11 8.90 -12.87
C ILE A 46 1.65 8.95 -13.30
N GLY A 47 1.14 10.10 -13.71
CA GLY A 47 -0.22 10.27 -14.23
C GLY A 47 -0.50 9.39 -15.44
N VAL A 48 0.38 9.37 -16.44
CA VAL A 48 0.22 8.56 -17.67
C VAL A 48 0.31 7.06 -17.37
N VAL A 49 1.27 6.63 -16.55
CA VAL A 49 1.40 5.22 -16.14
C VAL A 49 0.18 4.79 -15.31
N THR A 50 -0.31 5.67 -14.42
CA THR A 50 -1.47 5.37 -13.59
C THR A 50 -2.75 5.35 -14.41
N VAL A 51 -2.97 6.29 -15.33
CA VAL A 51 -4.10 6.30 -16.28
C VAL A 51 -4.07 5.07 -17.19
N GLY A 52 -2.89 4.69 -17.68
CA GLY A 52 -2.70 3.44 -18.44
C GLY A 52 -3.06 2.20 -17.62
N CYS A 53 -2.71 2.14 -16.34
CA CYS A 53 -3.10 1.05 -15.44
C CYS A 53 -4.60 1.09 -15.05
N LEU A 54 -5.18 2.29 -14.90
CA LEU A 54 -6.58 2.54 -14.52
C LEU A 54 -7.57 1.98 -15.53
N VAL A 55 -7.27 2.13 -16.82
CA VAL A 55 -8.18 1.72 -17.89
C VAL A 55 -8.29 0.19 -17.97
N PHE A 56 -7.23 -0.55 -17.61
CA PHE A 56 -7.18 -1.98 -17.93
C PHE A 56 -7.34 -2.92 -16.73
N GLN A 57 -6.72 -2.68 -15.55
CA GLN A 57 -6.80 -3.63 -14.43
C GLN A 57 -6.53 -3.01 -13.03
N PRO A 58 -7.55 -2.80 -12.17
CA PRO A 58 -7.36 -2.22 -10.83
C PRO A 58 -6.51 -3.08 -9.89
N TYR A 59 -6.35 -4.38 -10.19
CA TYR A 59 -5.47 -5.28 -9.44
C TYR A 59 -4.01 -4.86 -9.42
N TRP A 60 -3.48 -4.42 -10.55
CA TRP A 60 -2.09 -4.00 -10.63
C TRP A 60 -1.85 -2.65 -9.96
N LEU A 61 -2.84 -1.76 -10.03
CA LEU A 61 -2.81 -0.48 -9.32
C LEU A 61 -2.80 -0.69 -7.81
N TRP A 62 -3.55 -1.69 -7.32
CA TRP A 62 -3.52 -2.10 -5.92
C TRP A 62 -2.16 -2.68 -5.50
N ILE A 63 -1.56 -3.55 -6.33
CA ILE A 63 -0.19 -4.03 -6.08
C ILE A 63 0.78 -2.86 -6.03
N LEU A 64 0.75 -1.95 -7.01
CA LEU A 64 1.65 -0.79 -7.05
C LEU A 64 1.49 0.04 -5.80
N LEU A 65 0.26 0.41 -5.43
CA LEU A 65 0.01 1.19 -4.23
C LEU A 65 0.63 0.53 -2.99
N LEU A 66 0.35 -0.75 -2.74
CA LEU A 66 0.86 -1.43 -1.55
C LEU A 66 2.38 -1.67 -1.58
N THR A 67 2.95 -1.87 -2.76
CA THR A 67 4.40 -2.07 -2.95
C THR A 67 5.16 -0.75 -2.76
N PHE A 68 4.58 0.36 -3.19
CA PHE A 68 5.18 1.69 -3.13
C PHE A 68 4.85 2.47 -1.87
N LEU A 69 3.83 2.05 -1.13
CA LEU A 69 3.44 2.68 0.13
C LEU A 69 4.63 3.01 1.04
N PRO A 70 5.57 2.10 1.30
CA PRO A 70 6.65 2.39 2.23
C PRO A 70 7.77 3.27 1.64
N PHE A 71 7.79 3.46 0.32
CA PHE A 71 8.68 4.39 -0.37
C PHE A 71 8.06 5.78 -0.55
N SER A 72 6.94 6.04 0.12
CA SER A 72 6.28 7.33 -0.02
C SER A 72 7.10 8.42 0.65
N VAL A 73 7.31 9.50 -0.08
CA VAL A 73 8.06 10.68 0.37
C VAL A 73 7.09 11.84 0.51
N GLU A 74 7.23 12.57 1.61
CA GLU A 74 6.51 13.81 1.83
C GLU A 74 7.21 14.94 1.10
N LEU A 75 6.52 15.56 0.16
CA LEU A 75 7.03 16.70 -0.58
C LEU A 75 6.44 17.97 0.00
N SER A 76 7.29 18.73 0.65
CA SER A 76 6.95 20.03 1.23
C SER A 76 6.85 21.11 0.15
N ASP A 77 5.93 22.06 0.35
CA ASP A 77 5.80 23.30 -0.42
C ASP A 77 5.58 23.18 -1.94
N LEU A 78 5.11 22.03 -2.43
CA LEU A 78 4.83 21.83 -3.86
C LEU A 78 3.77 22.79 -4.44
N LEU A 79 2.87 23.29 -3.58
CA LEU A 79 1.83 24.26 -3.92
C LEU A 79 2.00 25.61 -3.18
N GLY A 80 3.15 25.87 -2.55
CA GLY A 80 3.48 27.15 -1.93
C GLY A 80 2.64 27.58 -0.71
N HIS A 81 1.86 26.66 -0.12
CA HIS A 81 0.94 26.96 0.99
C HIS A 81 1.14 26.06 2.23
N GLY A 82 2.35 25.52 2.43
CA GLY A 82 2.60 24.57 3.53
C GLY A 82 1.80 23.27 3.40
N THR A 83 1.28 22.99 2.21
CA THR A 83 0.57 21.75 1.91
C THR A 83 1.57 20.69 1.48
N ASN A 84 1.83 19.77 2.40
CA ASN A 84 2.67 18.61 2.12
C ASN A 84 1.87 17.58 1.33
N LEU A 85 2.47 17.04 0.27
CA LEU A 85 1.88 15.98 -0.56
C LEU A 85 2.73 14.71 -0.43
N VAL A 86 2.09 13.60 -0.07
CA VAL A 86 2.78 12.32 0.12
C VAL A 86 2.66 11.48 -1.16
N LEU A 87 3.73 11.47 -1.96
CA LEU A 87 3.78 10.71 -3.21
C LEU A 87 4.49 9.36 -3.03
N PRO A 88 4.06 8.28 -3.72
CA PRO A 88 2.96 8.25 -4.68
C PRO A 88 1.58 7.98 -4.04
N THR A 89 1.53 7.69 -2.74
CA THR A 89 0.33 7.17 -2.06
C THR A 89 -0.89 8.08 -2.18
N GLU A 90 -0.76 9.38 -1.91
CA GLU A 90 -1.90 10.32 -1.97
C GLU A 90 -2.41 10.53 -3.40
N ALA A 91 -1.57 10.36 -4.42
CA ALA A 91 -1.99 10.37 -5.81
C ALA A 91 -2.66 9.05 -6.22
N CYS A 92 -2.11 7.91 -5.79
CA CYS A 92 -2.62 6.59 -6.19
C CYS A 92 -3.94 6.25 -5.50
N VAL A 93 -4.15 6.59 -4.23
CA VAL A 93 -5.38 6.27 -3.47
C VAL A 93 -6.67 6.73 -4.19
N PRO A 94 -6.85 8.01 -4.57
CA PRO A 94 -8.06 8.45 -5.26
C PRO A 94 -8.22 7.80 -6.64
N LEU A 95 -7.12 7.50 -7.33
CA LEU A 95 -7.12 6.83 -8.63
C LEU A 95 -7.62 5.38 -8.48
N VAL A 96 -7.09 4.63 -7.52
CA VAL A 96 -7.58 3.28 -7.20
C VAL A 96 -9.06 3.32 -6.84
N ALA A 97 -9.49 4.27 -6.00
CA ALA A 97 -10.88 4.42 -5.59
C ALA A 97 -11.79 4.70 -6.80
N ALA A 98 -11.39 5.61 -7.69
CA ALA A 98 -12.12 5.94 -8.92
C ALA A 98 -12.24 4.73 -9.87
N ALA A 99 -11.14 3.99 -10.11
CA ALA A 99 -11.19 2.79 -10.95
C ALA A 99 -12.15 1.73 -10.40
N ILE A 100 -12.27 1.62 -9.09
CA ILE A 100 -13.21 0.68 -8.48
C ILE A 100 -14.63 1.17 -8.53
N LEU A 101 -14.87 2.45 -8.33
CA LEU A 101 -16.19 3.03 -8.54
C LEU A 101 -16.65 2.77 -9.98
N VAL A 102 -15.79 2.98 -10.97
CA VAL A 102 -16.08 2.67 -12.37
C VAL A 102 -16.33 1.18 -12.57
N ARG A 103 -15.46 0.30 -12.05
CA ARG A 103 -15.65 -1.16 -12.14
C ARG A 103 -16.96 -1.60 -11.48
N PHE A 104 -17.34 -0.99 -10.37
CA PHE A 104 -18.57 -1.22 -9.66
C PHE A 104 -19.78 -0.84 -10.51
N LEU A 105 -19.78 0.38 -11.06
CA LEU A 105 -20.85 0.87 -11.94
C LEU A 105 -21.00 0.00 -13.20
N VAL A 106 -19.88 -0.45 -13.79
CA VAL A 106 -19.89 -1.27 -15.01
C VAL A 106 -20.34 -2.71 -14.75
N ARG A 107 -19.88 -3.34 -13.66
CA ARG A 107 -20.15 -4.78 -13.41
C ARG A 107 -21.38 -5.03 -12.53
N GLY A 108 -21.82 -4.04 -11.76
CA GLY A 108 -23.01 -4.09 -10.90
C GLY A 108 -22.99 -5.16 -9.80
N LYS A 109 -21.84 -5.80 -9.55
CA LYS A 109 -21.73 -6.91 -8.59
C LYS A 109 -20.44 -6.79 -7.79
N ILE A 110 -20.57 -6.52 -6.50
CA ILE A 110 -19.50 -6.71 -5.51
C ILE A 110 -19.71 -8.10 -4.90
N GLN A 111 -18.71 -8.96 -5.05
CA GLN A 111 -18.69 -10.20 -4.29
C GLN A 111 -18.09 -9.90 -2.92
N TRP A 112 -18.94 -10.01 -1.89
CA TRP A 112 -18.51 -9.80 -0.52
C TRP A 112 -18.25 -11.14 0.15
N ALA A 113 -17.02 -11.38 0.61
CA ALA A 113 -16.72 -12.56 1.40
C ALA A 113 -17.45 -12.45 2.75
N ARG A 114 -18.22 -13.44 3.17
CA ARG A 114 -18.84 -13.44 4.51
C ARG A 114 -17.76 -13.73 5.55
N SER A 115 -17.57 -12.83 6.53
CA SER A 115 -16.57 -12.99 7.60
C SER A 115 -17.06 -12.34 8.91
N ARG A 116 -16.80 -12.97 10.06
CA ARG A 116 -17.05 -12.36 11.38
C ARG A 116 -16.16 -11.14 11.64
N LEU A 117 -15.06 -11.01 10.90
CA LEU A 117 -14.18 -9.84 10.97
C LEU A 117 -14.89 -8.56 10.51
N HIS A 118 -15.93 -8.64 9.66
CA HIS A 118 -16.72 -7.45 9.26
C HIS A 118 -17.28 -6.73 10.48
N THR A 119 -17.81 -7.46 11.45
CA THR A 119 -18.38 -6.88 12.67
C THR A 119 -17.32 -6.19 13.51
N ALA A 120 -16.16 -6.85 13.72
CA ALA A 120 -15.06 -6.26 14.49
C ALA A 120 -14.54 -4.97 13.82
N ILE A 121 -14.38 -4.99 12.50
CA ILE A 121 -13.93 -3.84 11.72
C ILE A 121 -14.96 -2.71 11.76
N LEU A 122 -16.25 -3.03 11.63
CA LEU A 122 -17.33 -2.06 11.70
C LEU A 122 -17.40 -1.40 13.09
N VAL A 123 -17.25 -2.18 14.16
CA VAL A 123 -17.21 -1.65 15.53
C VAL A 123 -15.99 -0.75 15.72
N TYR A 124 -14.81 -1.19 15.32
CA TYR A 124 -13.58 -0.39 15.40
C TYR A 124 -13.71 0.93 14.63
N PHE A 125 -14.21 0.87 13.39
CA PHE A 125 -14.44 2.06 12.57
C PHE A 125 -15.52 2.96 13.16
N GLY A 126 -16.61 2.39 13.66
CA GLY A 126 -17.67 3.13 14.33
C GLY A 126 -17.17 3.90 15.56
N VAL A 127 -16.33 3.28 16.38
CA VAL A 127 -15.68 3.95 17.52
C VAL A 127 -14.80 5.11 17.05
N GLN A 128 -14.02 4.94 15.98
CA GLN A 128 -13.23 6.05 15.41
C GLN A 128 -14.11 7.20 14.91
N LEU A 129 -15.19 6.90 14.18
CA LEU A 129 -16.12 7.93 13.70
C LEU A 129 -16.76 8.69 14.86
N LEU A 130 -17.20 7.97 15.90
CA LEU A 130 -17.80 8.58 17.10
C LEU A 130 -16.78 9.45 17.85
N SER A 131 -15.54 8.96 18.01
CA SER A 131 -14.48 9.75 18.64
C SER A 131 -14.17 11.04 17.86
N LEU A 132 -14.16 10.97 16.53
CA LEU A 132 -13.98 12.13 15.67
C LEU A 132 -15.17 13.09 15.72
N ALA A 133 -16.39 12.58 15.83
CA ALA A 133 -17.61 13.40 15.88
C ALA A 133 -17.69 14.30 17.13
N VAL A 134 -17.07 13.90 18.24
CA VAL A 134 -17.03 14.68 19.50
C VAL A 134 -15.90 15.72 19.52
N SER A 135 -15.02 15.73 18.51
CA SER A 135 -13.88 16.64 18.45
C SER A 135 -14.31 18.09 18.19
N PRO A 136 -13.81 19.09 18.95
CA PRO A 136 -14.18 20.50 18.80
C PRO A 136 -13.55 21.19 17.57
N LEU A 137 -12.70 20.50 16.80
CA LEU A 137 -11.94 21.07 15.68
C LEU A 137 -12.45 20.56 14.32
N PRO A 138 -13.46 21.20 13.71
CA PRO A 138 -14.20 20.62 12.57
C PRO A 138 -13.33 20.36 11.33
N VAL A 139 -12.37 21.24 11.04
CA VAL A 139 -11.47 21.10 9.88
C VAL A 139 -10.51 19.91 10.06
N VAL A 140 -9.94 19.78 11.26
CA VAL A 140 -9.04 18.65 11.60
C VAL A 140 -9.82 17.35 11.60
N THR A 141 -11.04 17.37 12.13
CA THR A 141 -11.97 16.24 12.12
C THR A 141 -12.31 15.79 10.70
N LEU A 142 -12.62 16.71 9.79
CA LEU A 142 -12.90 16.37 8.39
C LEU A 142 -11.70 15.71 7.71
N LYS A 143 -10.49 16.27 7.90
CA LYS A 143 -9.25 15.68 7.39
C LYS A 143 -9.02 14.28 7.95
N ALA A 144 -9.24 14.09 9.25
CA ALA A 144 -9.12 12.80 9.90
C ALA A 144 -10.17 11.78 9.40
N LEU A 145 -11.42 12.20 9.20
CA LEU A 145 -12.49 11.37 8.65
C LEU A 145 -12.18 10.88 7.24
N VAL A 146 -11.73 11.77 6.35
CA VAL A 146 -11.34 11.42 4.98
C VAL A 146 -10.21 10.39 5.01
N ARG A 147 -9.18 10.62 5.84
CA ARG A 147 -8.04 9.71 6.01
C ARG A 147 -8.43 8.36 6.60
N THR A 148 -9.21 8.33 7.68
CA THR A 148 -9.62 7.07 8.32
C THR A 148 -10.56 6.28 7.42
N SER A 149 -11.48 6.96 6.74
CA SER A 149 -12.37 6.34 5.76
C SER A 149 -11.59 5.80 4.57
N SER A 150 -10.56 6.52 4.09
CA SER A 150 -9.73 6.02 2.99
C SER A 150 -8.97 4.75 3.40
N TYR A 151 -8.49 4.62 4.64
CA TYR A 151 -7.89 3.35 5.09
C TYR A 151 -8.89 2.19 5.16
N LEU A 152 -10.13 2.41 5.60
CA LEU A 152 -11.14 1.36 5.58
C LEU A 152 -11.54 1.00 4.14
N LEU A 153 -11.90 2.01 3.35
CA LEU A 153 -12.32 1.84 1.97
C LEU A 153 -11.22 1.19 1.15
N CYS A 154 -9.98 1.66 1.27
CA CYS A 154 -8.84 1.16 0.52
C CYS A 154 -8.29 -0.13 1.11
N GLY A 155 -7.89 -0.15 2.38
CA GLY A 155 -7.28 -1.34 2.98
C GLY A 155 -8.24 -2.53 2.98
N TYR A 156 -9.49 -2.32 3.40
CA TYR A 156 -10.42 -3.42 3.62
C TYR A 156 -11.28 -3.74 2.40
N LEU A 157 -12.07 -2.78 1.90
CA LEU A 157 -13.04 -3.06 0.84
C LEU A 157 -12.35 -3.39 -0.47
N LEU A 158 -11.36 -2.59 -0.78
CA LEU A 158 -10.61 -2.64 -2.02
C LEU A 158 -9.86 -3.95 -2.17
N THR A 159 -9.18 -4.42 -1.11
CA THR A 159 -8.55 -5.74 -1.09
C THR A 159 -9.55 -6.85 -1.37
N ASN A 160 -10.75 -6.82 -0.77
CA ASN A 160 -11.78 -7.83 -1.01
C ASN A 160 -12.36 -7.79 -2.43
N ILE A 161 -12.43 -6.62 -3.06
CA ILE A 161 -12.94 -6.43 -4.43
C ILE A 161 -11.90 -6.81 -5.48
N VAL A 162 -10.63 -6.60 -5.17
CA VAL A 162 -9.52 -6.68 -6.13
C VAL A 162 -8.82 -8.03 -6.08
N VAL A 163 -8.69 -8.62 -4.90
CA VAL A 163 -8.04 -9.90 -4.68
C VAL A 163 -9.10 -11.00 -4.62
N GLU A 164 -9.46 -11.52 -5.79
CA GLU A 164 -10.53 -12.52 -5.93
C GLU A 164 -10.00 -13.96 -5.81
N ARG A 165 -8.71 -14.18 -6.11
CA ARG A 165 -8.09 -15.51 -6.22
C ARG A 165 -6.90 -15.66 -5.29
N GLN A 166 -6.63 -16.88 -4.84
CA GLN A 166 -5.46 -17.19 -4.02
C GLN A 166 -4.14 -16.85 -4.73
N GLU A 167 -4.04 -17.07 -6.04
CA GLU A 167 -2.84 -16.70 -6.82
C GLU A 167 -2.59 -15.18 -6.87
N GLN A 168 -3.67 -14.39 -6.86
CA GLN A 168 -3.57 -12.94 -6.76
C GLN A 168 -3.10 -12.50 -5.37
N ALA A 169 -3.58 -13.15 -4.31
CA ALA A 169 -3.11 -12.89 -2.95
C ALA A 169 -1.63 -13.25 -2.80
N LYS A 170 -1.19 -14.41 -3.32
CA LYS A 170 0.22 -14.83 -3.33
C LYS A 170 1.10 -13.85 -4.09
N THR A 171 0.65 -13.39 -5.26
CA THR A 171 1.39 -12.42 -6.08
C THR A 171 1.52 -11.09 -5.34
N LEU A 172 0.42 -10.57 -4.77
CA LEU A 172 0.44 -9.35 -3.96
C LEU A 172 1.40 -9.48 -2.77
N PHE A 173 1.34 -10.59 -2.04
CA PHE A 173 2.24 -10.86 -0.93
C PHE A 173 3.71 -10.88 -1.35
N LYS A 174 4.04 -11.50 -2.49
CA LYS A 174 5.42 -11.49 -3.01
C LYS A 174 5.94 -10.07 -3.26
N PHE A 175 5.13 -9.22 -3.89
CA PHE A 175 5.54 -7.83 -4.16
C PHE A 175 5.70 -7.01 -2.88
N VAL A 176 4.77 -7.13 -1.94
CA VAL A 176 4.89 -6.52 -0.61
C VAL A 176 6.16 -6.99 0.10
N LEU A 177 6.41 -8.31 0.10
CA LEU A 177 7.58 -8.88 0.76
C LEU A 177 8.89 -8.39 0.14
N VAL A 178 8.96 -8.28 -1.20
CA VAL A 178 10.13 -7.74 -1.90
C VAL A 178 10.35 -6.28 -1.51
N SER A 179 9.31 -5.45 -1.58
CA SER A 179 9.36 -4.04 -1.16
C SER A 179 9.85 -3.88 0.28
N THR A 180 9.27 -4.66 1.20
CA THR A 180 9.69 -4.66 2.60
C THR A 180 11.15 -5.09 2.75
N SER A 181 11.57 -6.15 2.07
CA SER A 181 12.96 -6.65 2.15
C SER A 181 13.95 -5.61 1.63
N VAL A 182 13.63 -4.89 0.56
CA VAL A 182 14.45 -3.80 0.04
C VAL A 182 14.65 -2.72 1.09
N LEU A 183 13.61 -2.33 1.82
CA LEU A 183 13.73 -1.34 2.89
C LEU A 183 14.50 -1.83 4.11
N VAL A 184 14.37 -3.10 4.47
CA VAL A 184 15.21 -3.69 5.52
C VAL A 184 16.67 -3.63 5.12
N VAL A 185 17.01 -4.02 3.88
CA VAL A 185 18.38 -3.94 3.37
C VAL A 185 18.88 -2.50 3.30
N TYR A 186 18.03 -1.55 2.91
CA TYR A 186 18.36 -0.12 2.93
C TYR A 186 18.67 0.36 4.35
N GLY A 187 17.84 0.02 5.34
CA GLY A 187 18.09 0.36 6.75
C GLY A 187 19.38 -0.26 7.30
N PHE A 188 19.73 -1.47 6.85
CA PHE A 188 21.04 -2.06 7.18
C PHE A 188 22.19 -1.28 6.57
N TYR A 189 22.07 -0.90 5.30
CA TYR A 189 23.09 -0.14 4.61
C TYR A 189 23.32 1.22 5.30
N THR A 190 22.26 1.96 5.64
CA THR A 190 22.38 3.25 6.32
C THR A 190 22.98 3.10 7.72
N GLN A 191 22.55 2.11 8.51
CA GLN A 191 23.17 1.79 9.81
C GLN A 191 24.66 1.43 9.70
N PHE A 192 25.05 0.74 8.62
CA PHE A 192 26.45 0.37 8.39
C PHE A 192 27.32 1.57 8.00
N VAL A 193 26.79 2.49 7.19
CA VAL A 193 27.51 3.66 6.67
C VAL A 193 27.55 4.82 7.66
N GLU A 194 26.44 5.12 8.32
CA GLU A 194 26.30 6.25 9.26
C GLU A 194 26.72 5.90 10.69
N GLY A 195 26.97 4.61 10.95
CA GLY A 195 27.28 4.07 12.27
C GLY A 195 26.03 3.59 12.99
N VAL A 196 26.20 2.55 13.83
CA VAL A 196 25.07 1.95 14.55
C VAL A 196 24.51 2.95 15.56
N SER A 197 23.37 3.55 15.23
CA SER A 197 22.67 4.47 16.10
C SER A 197 21.20 4.11 16.19
N ILE A 198 20.72 4.00 17.42
CA ILE A 198 19.31 3.77 17.73
C ILE A 198 18.65 5.16 17.81
N TYR A 199 17.46 5.35 17.21
CA TYR A 199 16.70 6.63 17.18
C TYR A 199 17.19 7.73 16.23
N GLN A 200 17.89 7.38 15.14
CA GLN A 200 18.16 8.31 14.05
C GLN A 200 17.13 8.13 12.92
N ASP A 201 17.02 9.10 12.01
CA ASP A 201 16.16 9.03 10.82
C ASP A 201 16.77 8.08 9.76
N ILE A 202 17.08 6.85 10.16
CA ILE A 202 17.82 5.82 9.40
C ILE A 202 17.11 5.44 8.10
N ALA A 203 15.78 5.58 8.10
CA ALA A 203 14.96 5.30 6.94
C ALA A 203 14.73 6.52 6.04
N HIS A 204 15.25 7.71 6.40
CA HIS A 204 15.09 8.92 5.59
C HIS A 204 15.57 8.69 4.15
N PRO A 205 14.83 9.17 3.12
CA PRO A 205 13.64 10.03 3.18
C PRO A 205 12.30 9.27 3.36
N PHE A 206 12.34 7.97 3.61
CA PHE A 206 11.17 7.12 3.77
C PHE A 206 10.64 7.13 5.22
N PHE A 207 9.35 6.84 5.37
CA PHE A 207 8.67 6.77 6.67
C PHE A 207 8.65 8.03 7.54
N LEU A 208 8.68 9.23 6.94
CA LEU A 208 8.46 10.50 7.66
C LEU A 208 7.15 10.51 8.47
N ASN A 209 6.15 9.74 8.02
CA ASN A 209 4.86 9.61 8.69
C ASN A 209 4.71 8.24 9.37
N HIS A 210 4.49 8.26 10.69
CA HIS A 210 4.22 7.07 11.52
C HIS A 210 3.07 6.18 10.99
N CYS A 211 2.10 6.75 10.26
CA CYS A 211 1.03 5.97 9.65
C CYS A 211 1.55 5.06 8.52
N ILE A 212 2.50 5.55 7.71
CA ILE A 212 3.09 4.79 6.60
C ILE A 212 3.96 3.66 7.15
N TYR A 213 4.72 3.96 8.21
CA TYR A 213 5.47 2.97 8.95
C TYR A 213 4.56 1.87 9.52
N ALA A 214 3.49 2.23 10.23
CA ALA A 214 2.54 1.27 10.77
C ALA A 214 1.91 0.40 9.66
N ALA A 215 1.56 0.99 8.52
CA ALA A 215 1.04 0.25 7.38
C ALA A 215 2.08 -0.74 6.81
N TRP A 216 3.34 -0.32 6.67
CA TRP A 216 4.43 -1.18 6.21
C TRP A 216 4.67 -2.40 7.11
N VAL A 217 4.50 -2.26 8.43
CA VAL A 217 4.57 -3.41 9.36
C VAL A 217 3.32 -4.28 9.26
N CYS A 218 2.14 -3.67 9.30
CA CYS A 218 0.87 -4.39 9.39
C CYS A 218 0.52 -5.19 8.13
N ILE A 219 0.82 -4.68 6.93
CA ILE A 219 0.42 -5.32 5.66
C ILE A 219 1.10 -6.70 5.51
N PRO A 220 2.44 -6.85 5.58
CA PRO A 220 3.09 -8.16 5.53
C PRO A 220 2.60 -9.11 6.62
N LEU A 221 2.41 -8.60 7.85
CA LEU A 221 1.92 -9.40 8.97
C LEU A 221 0.51 -9.96 8.71
N ALA A 222 -0.37 -9.20 8.07
CA ALA A 222 -1.70 -9.65 7.72
C ALA A 222 -1.69 -10.87 6.76
N PHE A 223 -0.67 -10.98 5.91
CA PHE A 223 -0.48 -12.17 5.05
C PHE A 223 0.21 -13.33 5.77
N LEU A 224 1.12 -13.03 6.70
CA LEU A 224 1.95 -14.01 7.38
C LEU A 224 1.25 -14.69 8.56
N LEU A 225 0.46 -13.96 9.36
CA LEU A 225 -0.22 -14.51 10.53
C LEU A 225 -1.14 -15.71 10.20
N PRO A 226 -1.97 -15.67 9.14
CA PRO A 226 -2.75 -16.84 8.73
C PRO A 226 -1.89 -18.03 8.27
N SER A 227 -0.65 -17.79 7.84
CA SER A 227 0.25 -18.87 7.42
C SER A 227 0.86 -19.63 8.60
N LEU A 228 0.96 -18.98 9.78
CA LEU A 228 1.44 -19.63 11.02
C LEU A 228 0.41 -20.58 11.63
N SER A 229 -0.89 -20.32 11.42
CA SER A 229 -1.97 -21.15 11.95
C SER A 229 -2.27 -22.38 11.12
N GLN A 230 -1.68 -22.51 9.92
CA GLN A 230 -1.86 -23.67 9.05
C GLN A 230 -0.69 -24.67 9.23
N PRO A 231 -0.94 -25.99 9.11
CA PRO A 231 0.11 -27.00 9.08
C PRO A 231 0.80 -26.98 7.69
N ILE A 232 1.64 -25.97 7.45
CA ILE A 232 2.35 -25.79 6.18
C ILE A 232 3.75 -26.41 6.25
N SER A 233 4.17 -27.11 5.19
CA SER A 233 5.58 -27.40 4.94
C SER A 233 6.35 -26.10 4.68
N GLY A 234 7.43 -25.85 5.43
CA GLY A 234 8.22 -24.61 5.30
C GLY A 234 7.99 -23.54 6.38
N LYS A 235 7.54 -23.91 7.58
CA LYS A 235 7.50 -23.04 8.77
C LYS A 235 8.80 -22.25 9.00
N GLY A 236 9.96 -22.86 8.72
CA GLY A 236 11.25 -22.18 8.81
C GLY A 236 11.36 -20.94 7.92
N ARG A 237 10.80 -20.97 6.70
CA ARG A 237 10.79 -19.79 5.80
C ARG A 237 9.90 -18.68 6.35
N VAL A 238 8.74 -19.03 6.91
CA VAL A 238 7.83 -18.07 7.53
C VAL A 238 8.49 -17.40 8.73
N ILE A 239 9.11 -18.19 9.63
CA ILE A 239 9.87 -17.67 10.77
C ILE A 239 11.01 -16.76 10.32
N LEU A 240 11.76 -17.15 9.29
CA LEU A 240 12.81 -16.30 8.72
C LEU A 240 12.26 -14.95 8.24
N ILE A 241 11.12 -14.94 7.54
CA ILE A 241 10.48 -13.71 7.08
C ILE A 241 10.01 -12.85 8.28
N PHE A 242 9.44 -13.47 9.31
CA PHE A 242 9.10 -12.77 10.56
C PHE A 242 10.35 -12.17 11.22
N GLY A 243 11.45 -12.91 11.25
CA GLY A 243 12.74 -12.43 11.75
C GLY A 243 13.24 -11.24 10.95
N LEU A 244 13.18 -11.28 9.62
CA LEU A 244 13.53 -10.16 8.75
C LEU A 244 12.64 -8.94 8.99
N LEU A 245 11.33 -9.12 9.16
CA LEU A 245 10.40 -8.04 9.48
C LEU A 245 10.68 -7.43 10.86
N GLY A 246 10.88 -8.28 11.88
CA GLY A 246 11.22 -7.85 13.23
C GLY A 246 12.54 -7.09 13.26
N MET A 247 13.53 -7.56 12.51
CA MET A 247 14.81 -6.88 12.33
C MET A 247 14.64 -5.54 11.60
N GLY A 248 13.81 -5.50 10.55
CA GLY A 248 13.41 -4.26 9.89
C GLY A 248 12.80 -3.25 10.85
N VAL A 249 11.85 -3.66 11.68
CA VAL A 249 11.23 -2.83 12.73
C VAL A 249 12.28 -2.33 13.73
N LEU A 250 13.21 -3.20 14.15
CA LEU A 250 14.30 -2.85 15.05
C LEU A 250 15.38 -1.96 14.41
N LEU A 251 15.40 -1.79 13.09
CA LEU A 251 16.44 -1.00 12.42
C LEU A 251 15.90 0.28 11.79
N SER A 252 14.60 0.35 11.54
CA SER A 252 13.95 1.48 10.87
C SER A 252 13.41 2.55 11.82
N PHE A 253 13.60 2.40 13.14
CA PHE A 253 13.12 3.27 14.22
C PHE A 253 12.70 4.69 13.79
N VAL A 254 11.41 4.83 13.48
CA VAL A 254 10.74 6.12 13.26
C VAL A 254 10.29 6.65 14.63
N ARG A 255 10.57 7.93 14.93
CA ARG A 255 10.10 8.63 16.14
C ARG A 255 8.59 8.87 16.15
#